data_AF-A0A7Y5KUE5-F1
#
_entry.id   AF-A0A7Y5KUE5-F1
#
_cell.length_a   1.000
_cell.length_b   1.000
_cell.length_c   1.000
_cell.angle_alpha   90.00
_cell.angle_beta   90.00
_cell.angle_gamma   90.00
#
_symmetry.space_group_name_H-M   'P 1'
#
loop_
_entity.id
_entity.type
_entity.pdbx_description
1 polymer ?
#
loop_
_entity_poly.entity_id
_entity_poly.type
_entity_poly.pdbx_seq_one_letter_code
_entity_poly.pdbx_strand_id
1 'polypeptide(L)'
;MLSALIFLATSGQTPVAVDPAPRPPLAVAVSEPELHNRTAEEPKIERSRIGAWYGWQILLSNGAADALAAVGFALWKTDRVTSLGFILAGMGGRHFGTLGIHGAHGEWGAGGSSMAVNALATIGGFNASVVAELDRCPDDPHPGLMALGYFGIVSAASAVDAGLYAFERDHGETRVSVVPMGTGAAIVGSF
;
A
#
# COMPACT_ATOMS: atom_id res chain seq x y z
N MET A 1 -21.22 13.11 -26.54
CA MET A 1 -21.03 11.98 -27.49
C MET A 1 -19.63 11.44 -27.26
N LEU A 2 -19.49 10.38 -26.45
CA LEU A 2 -18.21 9.81 -26.05
C LEU A 2 -18.11 8.42 -26.69
N SER A 3 -17.26 8.28 -27.70
CA SER A 3 -17.04 7.01 -28.41
C SER A 3 -16.07 6.14 -27.62
N ALA A 4 -16.56 4.98 -27.19
CA ALA A 4 -15.76 3.92 -26.61
C ALA A 4 -14.95 3.21 -27.71
N LEU A 5 -13.63 3.15 -27.56
CA LEU A 5 -12.76 2.31 -28.38
C LEU A 5 -12.61 0.95 -27.67
N ILE A 6 -13.22 -0.08 -28.23
CA ILE A 6 -13.05 -1.47 -27.81
C ILE A 6 -11.89 -2.06 -28.61
N PHE A 7 -10.79 -2.39 -27.95
CA PHE A 7 -9.71 -3.19 -28.54
C PHE A 7 -10.08 -4.68 -28.41
N LEU A 8 -10.37 -5.31 -29.54
CA LEU A 8 -10.57 -6.75 -29.66
C LEU A 8 -9.21 -7.39 -29.99
N ALA A 9 -8.55 -7.97 -28.99
CA ALA A 9 -7.34 -8.76 -29.20
C ALA A 9 -7.74 -10.20 -29.58
N THR A 10 -7.43 -10.62 -30.80
CA THR A 10 -7.59 -12.00 -31.27
C THR A 10 -6.38 -12.82 -30.82
N SER A 11 -6.58 -13.73 -29.87
CA SER A 11 -5.56 -14.69 -29.45
C SER A 11 -5.42 -15.80 -30.50
N GLY A 12 -4.28 -15.86 -31.18
CA GLY A 12 -3.90 -16.99 -32.00
C GLY A 12 -3.60 -18.20 -31.12
N GLN A 13 -4.44 -19.24 -31.20
CA GLN A 13 -4.15 -20.55 -30.63
C GLN A 13 -3.14 -21.28 -31.52
N THR A 14 -1.95 -21.55 -30.99
CA THR A 14 -1.02 -22.53 -31.58
C THR A 14 -1.49 -23.95 -31.26
N PRO A 15 -1.35 -24.91 -32.19
CA PRO A 15 -1.71 -26.31 -31.94
C PRO A 15 -0.75 -26.92 -30.91
N VAL A 16 -1.32 -27.50 -29.86
CA VAL A 16 -0.61 -28.25 -28.81
C VAL A 16 -0.15 -29.58 -29.41
N ALA A 17 1.16 -29.82 -29.40
CA ALA A 17 1.73 -31.12 -29.73
C ALA A 17 1.32 -32.15 -28.67
N VAL A 18 0.76 -33.28 -29.10
CA VAL A 18 0.40 -34.40 -28.22
C VAL A 18 1.68 -35.15 -27.87
N ASP A 19 2.06 -35.11 -26.60
CA ASP A 19 3.22 -35.83 -26.05
C ASP A 19 2.91 -37.34 -25.99
N PRO A 20 3.77 -38.24 -26.51
CA PRO A 20 3.56 -39.67 -26.42
C PRO A 20 3.58 -40.18 -24.96
N ALA A 21 2.80 -41.25 -24.75
CA ALA A 21 2.50 -41.84 -23.45
C ALA A 21 3.73 -42.11 -22.55
N PRO A 22 3.59 -41.91 -21.23
CA PRO A 22 4.67 -42.11 -20.26
C PRO A 22 5.14 -43.56 -20.22
N ARG A 23 6.45 -43.76 -20.21
CA ARG A 23 7.06 -45.08 -19.96
C ARG A 23 6.85 -45.47 -18.50
N PRO A 24 6.62 -46.76 -18.18
CA PRO A 24 6.52 -47.21 -16.81
C PRO A 24 7.84 -46.95 -16.07
N PRO A 25 7.79 -46.46 -14.81
CA PRO A 25 8.99 -46.19 -14.03
C PRO A 25 9.69 -47.49 -13.65
N LEU A 26 11.01 -47.53 -13.83
CA LEU A 26 11.87 -48.56 -13.28
C LEU A 26 11.79 -48.49 -11.75
N ALA A 27 11.36 -49.59 -11.11
CA ALA A 27 11.35 -49.72 -9.66
C ALA A 27 12.79 -49.75 -9.13
N VAL A 28 13.31 -48.59 -8.77
CA VAL A 28 14.56 -48.46 -8.02
C VAL A 28 14.22 -48.68 -6.55
N ALA A 29 14.80 -49.72 -5.94
CA ALA A 29 14.71 -49.94 -4.50
C ALA A 29 15.42 -48.78 -3.79
N VAL A 30 14.64 -47.85 -3.25
CA VAL A 30 15.13 -46.74 -2.44
C VAL A 30 15.37 -47.27 -1.03
N SER A 31 16.63 -47.39 -0.64
CA SER A 31 17.02 -47.58 0.75
C SER A 31 16.60 -46.34 1.54
N GLU A 32 15.72 -46.48 2.53
CA GLU A 32 15.33 -45.37 3.41
C GLU A 32 16.57 -44.83 4.15
N PRO A 33 16.92 -43.55 4.00
CA PRO A 33 17.97 -42.95 4.80
C PRO A 33 17.46 -42.79 6.23
N GLU A 34 18.21 -43.35 7.20
CA GLU A 34 17.93 -43.20 8.62
C GLU A 34 17.81 -41.71 9.00
N LEU A 35 16.58 -41.31 9.33
CA LEU A 35 16.21 -39.96 9.71
C LEU A 35 16.85 -39.64 11.08
N HIS A 36 18.07 -39.11 11.05
CA HIS A 36 18.69 -38.51 12.23
C HIS A 36 17.84 -37.33 12.68
N ASN A 37 17.06 -37.55 13.74
CA ASN A 37 16.22 -36.58 14.43
C ASN A 37 17.10 -35.51 15.09
N ARG A 38 17.71 -34.64 14.29
CA ARG A 38 18.18 -33.34 14.78
C ARG A 38 16.92 -32.58 15.14
N THR A 39 16.73 -32.34 16.43
CA THR A 39 15.98 -31.21 16.97
C THR A 39 16.53 -29.94 16.34
N ALA A 40 16.08 -29.63 15.12
CA ALA A 40 16.23 -28.33 14.52
C ALA A 40 15.36 -27.41 15.37
N GLU A 41 16.00 -26.59 16.21
CA GLU A 41 15.34 -25.40 16.72
C GLU A 41 14.77 -24.70 15.49
N GLU A 42 13.43 -24.61 15.41
CA GLU A 42 12.79 -23.79 14.40
C GLU A 42 13.44 -22.42 14.47
N PRO A 43 14.03 -21.92 13.37
CA PRO A 43 14.54 -20.56 13.38
C PRO A 43 13.35 -19.69 13.73
N LYS A 44 13.40 -19.04 14.90
CA LYS A 44 12.43 -18.00 15.26
C LYS A 44 12.50 -16.98 14.14
N ILE A 45 11.56 -17.07 13.21
CA ILE A 45 11.36 -16.06 12.18
C ILE A 45 11.03 -14.81 12.97
N GLU A 46 12.03 -13.94 13.10
CA GLU A 46 11.93 -12.65 13.76
C GLU A 46 10.96 -11.84 12.91
N ARG A 47 9.66 -11.93 13.26
CA ARG A 47 8.55 -11.26 12.56
C ARG A 47 8.98 -9.83 12.30
N SER A 48 9.12 -9.53 11.01
CA SER A 48 10.03 -8.49 10.60
C SER A 48 9.53 -7.13 11.09
N ARG A 49 10.44 -6.33 11.67
CA ARG A 49 10.20 -4.89 11.95
C ARG A 49 9.83 -4.08 10.70
N ILE A 50 9.79 -4.71 9.53
CA ILE A 50 9.59 -4.12 8.22
C ILE A 50 8.12 -3.70 8.02
N GLY A 51 7.15 -4.47 8.53
CA GLY A 51 5.72 -4.11 8.43
C GLY A 51 5.37 -2.82 9.16
N ALA A 52 5.93 -2.62 10.36
CA ALA A 52 5.76 -1.37 11.10
C ALA A 52 6.37 -0.17 10.35
N TRP A 53 7.50 -0.36 9.65
CA TRP A 53 8.17 0.70 8.91
C TRP A 53 7.33 1.21 7.74
N TYR A 54 6.55 0.34 7.09
CA TYR A 54 5.68 0.73 5.98
C TYR A 54 4.58 1.71 6.41
N GLY A 55 3.87 1.41 7.50
CA GLY A 55 2.85 2.32 8.06
C GLY A 55 3.45 3.67 8.49
N TRP A 56 4.67 3.69 9.03
CA TRP A 56 5.38 4.92 9.37
C TRP A 56 5.68 5.80 8.14
N GLN A 57 6.00 5.21 6.99
CA GLN A 57 6.22 5.98 5.76
C GLN A 57 4.95 6.72 5.32
N ILE A 58 3.81 6.03 5.36
CA ILE A 58 2.50 6.63 5.03
C ILE A 58 2.18 7.77 6.01
N LEU A 59 2.36 7.53 7.31
CA LEU A 59 2.09 8.53 8.33
C LEU A 59 2.98 9.77 8.19
N LEU A 60 4.29 9.59 7.94
CA LEU A 60 5.23 10.70 7.74
C LEU A 60 4.93 11.48 6.46
N SER A 61 4.59 10.80 5.37
CA SER A 61 4.22 11.45 4.11
C SER A 61 2.94 12.28 4.26
N ASN A 62 1.90 11.70 4.85
CA ASN A 62 0.66 12.41 5.13
C ASN A 62 0.85 13.56 6.12
N GLY A 63 1.64 13.35 7.18
CA GLY A 63 1.94 14.38 8.17
C GLY A 63 2.67 15.58 7.57
N ALA A 64 3.64 15.36 6.67
CA ALA A 64 4.33 16.43 5.96
C ALA A 64 3.39 17.21 5.02
N ALA A 65 2.49 16.49 4.34
CA ALA A 65 1.47 17.09 3.48
C ALA A 65 0.45 17.92 4.27
N ASP A 66 -0.02 17.40 5.41
CA ASP A 66 -0.94 18.09 6.32
C ASP A 66 -0.26 19.34 6.91
N ALA A 67 1.03 19.27 7.26
CA ALA A 67 1.79 20.43 7.74
C ALA A 67 1.88 21.55 6.68
N LEU A 68 2.08 21.21 5.40
CA LEU A 68 2.04 22.19 4.31
C LEU A 68 0.66 22.84 4.20
N ALA A 69 -0.41 22.05 4.26
CA ALA A 69 -1.76 22.60 4.26
C ALA A 69 -1.99 23.53 5.47
N ALA A 70 -1.45 23.18 6.64
CA ALA A 70 -1.61 23.96 7.87
C ALA A 70 -0.92 25.33 7.77
N VAL A 71 0.28 25.37 7.18
CA VAL A 71 0.96 26.63 6.83
C VAL A 71 0.08 27.45 5.90
N GLY A 72 -0.54 26.82 4.90
CA GLY A 72 -1.49 27.48 4.02
C GLY A 72 -2.65 28.12 4.76
N PHE A 73 -3.36 27.38 5.62
CA PHE A 73 -4.43 27.95 6.45
C PHE A 73 -3.95 29.08 7.37
N ALA A 74 -2.75 28.98 7.94
CA ALA A 74 -2.17 30.02 8.79
C ALA A 74 -1.90 31.33 8.03
N LEU A 75 -1.55 31.25 6.75
CA LEU A 75 -1.28 32.41 5.89
C LEU A 75 -2.53 33.02 5.25
N TRP A 76 -3.72 32.44 5.44
CA TRP A 76 -4.95 32.80 4.71
C TRP A 76 -5.34 34.28 4.81
N LYS A 77 -5.14 34.92 5.97
CA LYS A 77 -5.44 36.34 6.18
C LYS A 77 -4.32 37.28 5.71
N THR A 78 -3.11 36.78 5.46
CA THR A 78 -1.94 37.59 5.13
C THR A 78 -1.64 37.57 3.62
N ASP A 79 -1.66 36.40 3.00
CA ASP A 79 -1.39 36.23 1.57
C ASP A 79 -2.24 35.08 1.02
N ARG A 80 -3.32 35.44 0.33
CA ARG A 80 -4.29 34.48 -0.23
C ARG A 80 -3.69 33.58 -1.31
N VAL A 81 -2.78 34.09 -2.13
CA VAL A 81 -2.22 33.33 -3.26
C VAL A 81 -1.22 32.31 -2.73
N THR A 82 -0.29 32.74 -1.87
CA THR A 82 0.67 31.84 -1.23
C THR A 82 -0.05 30.82 -0.35
N SER A 83 -1.05 31.26 0.43
CA SER A 83 -1.89 30.39 1.25
C SER A 83 -2.55 29.28 0.42
N LEU A 84 -3.21 29.63 -0.68
CA LEU A 84 -3.84 28.66 -1.56
C LEU A 84 -2.81 27.70 -2.17
N GLY A 85 -1.63 28.20 -2.55
CA GLY A 85 -0.52 27.37 -3.02
C GLY A 85 -0.11 26.29 -2.02
N PHE A 86 0.04 26.65 -0.74
CA PHE A 86 0.37 25.71 0.32
C PHE A 86 -0.76 24.71 0.62
N ILE A 87 -2.02 25.15 0.63
CA ILE A 87 -3.18 24.27 0.82
C ILE A 87 -3.23 23.23 -0.31
N LEU A 88 -3.15 23.67 -1.57
CA LEU A 88 -3.19 22.78 -2.72
C LEU A 88 -1.96 21.85 -2.79
N ALA A 89 -0.78 22.35 -2.42
CA ALA A 89 0.43 21.53 -2.33
C ALA A 89 0.30 20.45 -1.25
N GLY A 90 -0.26 20.79 -0.08
CA GLY A 90 -0.55 19.83 0.98
C GLY A 90 -1.57 18.78 0.54
N MET A 91 -2.71 19.19 -0.02
CA MET A 91 -3.72 18.27 -0.55
C MET A 91 -3.12 17.34 -1.63
N GLY A 92 -2.42 17.90 -2.61
CA GLY A 92 -1.76 17.13 -3.66
C GLY A 92 -0.71 16.16 -3.10
N GLY A 93 0.16 16.65 -2.21
CA GLY A 93 1.19 15.85 -1.56
C GLY A 93 0.62 14.66 -0.80
N ARG A 94 -0.54 14.81 -0.17
CA ARG A 94 -1.24 13.73 0.52
C ARG A 94 -1.71 12.63 -0.44
N HIS A 95 -2.35 13.02 -1.55
CA HIS A 95 -2.86 12.05 -2.53
C HIS A 95 -1.74 11.31 -3.26
N PHE A 96 -0.71 12.03 -3.68
CA PHE A 96 0.38 11.44 -4.48
C PHE A 96 1.48 10.82 -3.63
N GLY A 97 1.72 11.30 -2.42
CA GLY A 97 2.73 10.77 -1.51
C GLY A 97 2.41 9.34 -1.09
N THR A 98 1.18 9.10 -0.63
CA THR A 98 0.72 7.75 -0.26
C THR A 98 0.69 6.82 -1.47
N LEU A 99 0.16 7.27 -2.62
CA LEU A 99 0.18 6.49 -3.87
C LEU A 99 1.61 6.12 -4.29
N GLY A 100 2.56 7.04 -4.18
CA GLY A 100 3.97 6.81 -4.48
C GLY A 100 4.62 5.77 -3.56
N ILE A 101 4.31 5.81 -2.26
CA ILE A 101 4.78 4.82 -1.29
C ILE A 101 4.25 3.43 -1.65
N HIS A 102 2.94 3.28 -1.89
CA HIS A 102 2.35 2.00 -2.30
C HIS A 102 2.95 1.50 -3.62
N GLY A 103 3.08 2.38 -4.63
CA GLY A 103 3.68 2.05 -5.91
C GLY A 103 5.14 1.59 -5.79
N ALA A 104 5.93 2.21 -4.90
CA ALA A 104 7.31 1.81 -4.63
C ALA A 104 7.43 0.40 -4.01
N HIS A 105 6.36 -0.11 -3.40
CA HIS A 105 6.28 -1.47 -2.84
C HIS A 105 5.54 -2.46 -3.75
N GLY A 106 5.12 -2.04 -4.96
CA GLY A 106 4.34 -2.87 -5.89
C GLY A 106 2.87 -3.02 -5.51
N GLU A 107 2.41 -2.34 -4.47
CA GLU A 107 1.08 -2.47 -3.86
C GLU A 107 0.06 -1.49 -4.48
N TRP A 108 -0.06 -1.46 -5.81
CA TRP A 108 -0.92 -0.50 -6.52
C TRP A 108 -2.40 -0.57 -6.14
N GLY A 109 -2.89 -1.78 -5.80
CA GLY A 109 -4.25 -1.96 -5.30
C GLY A 109 -4.49 -1.23 -3.98
N ALA A 110 -3.55 -1.36 -3.04
CA ALA A 110 -3.56 -0.60 -1.79
C ALA A 110 -3.41 0.91 -2.05
N GLY A 111 -2.55 1.30 -2.98
CA GLY A 111 -2.41 2.69 -3.41
C GLY A 111 -3.71 3.32 -3.88
N GLY A 112 -4.51 2.57 -4.64
CA GLY A 112 -5.85 2.99 -5.08
C GLY A 112 -6.83 3.18 -3.91
N SER A 113 -6.88 2.25 -2.97
CA SER A 113 -7.75 2.37 -1.79
C SER A 113 -7.35 3.54 -0.89
N SER A 114 -6.05 3.71 -0.62
CA SER A 114 -5.55 4.83 0.19
C SER A 114 -5.82 6.18 -0.47
N MET A 115 -5.72 6.26 -1.80
CA MET A 115 -6.11 7.46 -2.55
C MET A 115 -7.60 7.78 -2.37
N ALA A 116 -8.48 6.77 -2.43
CA ALA A 116 -9.91 6.95 -2.21
C ALA A 116 -10.24 7.40 -0.77
N VAL A 117 -9.61 6.78 0.24
CA VAL A 117 -9.74 7.18 1.65
C VAL A 117 -9.30 8.62 1.83
N ASN A 118 -8.14 8.99 1.28
CA ASN A 118 -7.64 10.36 1.34
C ASN A 118 -8.56 11.36 0.61
N ALA A 119 -9.13 11.00 -0.55
CA ALA A 119 -10.08 11.84 -1.26
C ALA A 119 -11.35 12.11 -0.45
N LEU A 120 -11.93 11.05 0.13
CA LEU A 120 -13.10 11.16 0.99
C LEU A 120 -12.79 11.98 2.25
N ALA A 121 -11.62 11.78 2.86
CA ALA A 121 -11.19 12.55 4.03
C ALA A 121 -10.98 14.03 3.71
N THR A 122 -10.37 14.36 2.57
CA THR A 122 -10.19 15.74 2.12
C THR A 122 -11.54 16.42 1.86
N ILE A 123 -12.47 15.75 1.17
CA ILE A 123 -13.82 16.27 0.91
C ILE A 123 -14.60 16.44 2.23
N GLY A 124 -14.56 15.44 3.10
CA GLY A 124 -15.20 15.46 4.41
C GLY A 124 -14.64 16.58 5.30
N GLY A 125 -13.31 16.70 5.35
CA GLY A 125 -12.60 17.76 6.06
C GLY A 125 -13.02 19.15 5.59
N PHE A 126 -13.04 19.38 4.28
CA PHE A 126 -13.45 20.67 3.72
C PHE A 126 -14.93 20.99 4.03
N ASN A 127 -15.83 20.01 3.91
CA ASN A 127 -17.23 20.21 4.29
C ASN A 127 -17.38 20.51 5.79
N ALA A 128 -16.65 19.83 6.66
CA ALA A 128 -16.64 20.11 8.09
C ALA A 128 -16.11 21.52 8.40
N SER A 129 -15.08 21.98 7.69
CA SER A 129 -14.58 23.36 7.76
C SER A 129 -15.65 24.38 7.39
N VAL A 130 -16.41 24.14 6.31
CA VAL A 130 -17.49 25.03 5.86
C VAL A 130 -18.64 25.05 6.87
N VAL A 131 -19.07 23.90 7.38
CA VAL A 131 -20.12 23.80 8.41
C VAL A 131 -19.70 24.53 9.69
N ALA A 132 -18.46 24.34 10.14
CA ALA A 132 -17.94 25.01 11.33
C ALA A 132 -17.89 26.55 11.19
N GLU A 133 -17.73 27.06 9.96
CA GLU A 133 -17.71 28.49 9.68
C GLU A 133 -19.11 29.10 9.57
N LEU A 134 -20.02 28.43 8.86
CA LEU A 134 -21.40 28.89 8.65
C LEU A 134 -22.16 29.10 9.97
N ASP A 135 -21.82 28.35 11.02
CA ASP A 135 -22.47 28.44 12.32
C ASP A 135 -22.04 29.65 13.17
N ARG A 136 -20.94 30.33 12.85
CA ARG A 136 -20.39 31.40 13.71
C ARG A 136 -20.52 32.81 13.12
N CYS A 137 -19.97 33.07 11.94
CA CYS A 137 -19.95 34.41 11.34
C CYS A 137 -19.82 34.30 9.81
N PRO A 138 -20.90 34.52 9.02
CA PRO A 138 -20.83 34.46 7.56
C PRO A 138 -19.84 35.46 6.94
N ASP A 139 -19.58 36.57 7.64
CA ASP A 139 -18.86 37.73 7.08
C ASP A 139 -17.37 37.80 7.46
N ASP A 140 -16.89 37.06 8.47
CA ASP A 140 -15.47 37.00 8.84
C ASP A 140 -15.01 35.55 9.05
N PRO A 141 -14.62 34.86 7.97
CA PRO A 141 -14.16 33.48 8.08
C PRO A 141 -12.95 33.36 9.02
N HIS A 142 -13.07 32.50 10.04
CA HIS A 142 -12.02 32.16 10.99
C HIS A 142 -11.19 30.97 10.50
N PRO A 143 -10.01 31.21 9.88
CA PRO A 143 -9.21 30.14 9.30
C PRO A 143 -8.78 29.06 10.32
N GLY A 144 -8.74 29.40 11.61
CA GLY A 144 -8.45 28.43 12.68
C GLY A 144 -9.54 27.36 12.84
N LEU A 145 -10.82 27.71 12.66
CA LEU A 145 -11.92 26.74 12.75
C LEU A 145 -12.00 25.91 11.48
N MET A 146 -11.79 26.54 10.32
CA MET A 146 -11.65 25.82 9.06
C MET A 146 -10.52 24.79 9.14
N ALA A 147 -9.35 25.20 9.64
CA ALA A 147 -8.22 24.30 9.85
C ALA A 147 -8.58 23.16 10.81
N LEU A 148 -9.26 23.45 11.92
CA LEU A 148 -9.66 22.41 12.88
C LEU A 148 -10.59 21.36 12.25
N GLY A 149 -11.62 21.79 11.51
CA GLY A 149 -12.54 20.89 10.81
C GLY A 149 -11.83 20.03 9.76
N TYR A 150 -10.91 20.64 9.02
CA TYR A 150 -10.10 19.95 8.03
C TYR A 150 -9.19 18.91 8.71
N PHE A 151 -8.25 19.37 9.55
CA PHE A 151 -7.23 18.51 10.18
C PHE A 151 -7.82 17.43 11.07
N GLY A 152 -8.94 17.68 11.75
CA GLY A 152 -9.61 16.65 12.54
C GLY A 152 -9.97 15.41 11.70
N ILE A 153 -10.53 15.61 10.51
CA ILE A 153 -10.94 14.51 9.63
C ILE A 153 -9.76 13.90 8.89
N VAL A 154 -8.88 14.70 8.28
CA VAL A 154 -7.76 14.14 7.50
C VAL A 154 -6.72 13.46 8.37
N SER A 155 -6.42 13.96 9.57
CA SER A 155 -5.48 13.26 10.48
C SER A 155 -6.06 11.95 11.00
N ALA A 156 -7.36 11.89 11.28
CA ALA A 156 -8.02 10.63 11.65
C ALA A 156 -7.96 9.60 10.50
N ALA A 157 -8.23 10.04 9.27
CA ALA A 157 -8.13 9.18 8.09
C ALA A 157 -6.70 8.69 7.86
N SER A 158 -5.68 9.53 8.05
CA SER A 158 -4.27 9.12 7.97
C SER A 158 -3.91 8.07 9.00
N ALA A 159 -4.40 8.20 10.23
CA ALA A 159 -4.15 7.23 11.29
C ALA A 159 -4.80 5.88 10.98
N VAL A 160 -6.03 5.88 10.42
CA VAL A 160 -6.71 4.65 9.98
C VAL A 160 -5.94 4.01 8.82
N ASP A 161 -5.59 4.78 7.80
CA ASP A 161 -4.86 4.32 6.62
C ASP A 161 -3.50 3.71 7.02
N ALA A 162 -2.68 4.45 7.77
CA ALA A 162 -1.41 3.96 8.28
C ALA A 162 -1.59 2.74 9.21
N GLY A 163 -2.66 2.70 10.00
CA GLY A 163 -2.97 1.59 10.91
C GLY A 163 -3.29 0.30 10.16
N LEU A 164 -4.11 0.37 9.10
CA LEU A 164 -4.45 -0.80 8.28
C LEU A 164 -3.19 -1.46 7.71
N TYR A 165 -2.23 -0.65 7.26
CA TYR A 165 -0.99 -1.13 6.65
C TYR A 165 0.16 -1.37 7.63
N ALA A 166 0.10 -0.84 8.85
CA ALA A 166 1.07 -1.16 9.90
C ALA A 166 0.93 -2.60 10.42
N PHE A 167 -0.28 -3.18 10.29
CA PHE A 167 -0.59 -4.53 10.74
C PHE A 167 -0.78 -5.54 9.60
N GLU A 168 -0.85 -5.09 8.34
CA GLU A 168 -0.99 -6.00 7.21
C GLU A 168 0.31 -6.76 6.89
N ARG A 169 0.30 -8.00 7.40
CA ARG A 169 0.76 -9.24 6.75
C ARG A 169 2.27 -9.40 6.57
N ASP A 170 2.84 -10.08 7.57
CA ASP A 170 3.54 -11.35 7.29
C ASP A 170 2.53 -12.26 6.54
N HIS A 171 2.33 -12.02 5.24
CA HIS A 171 1.90 -13.11 4.38
C HIS A 171 3.03 -14.11 4.51
N GLY A 172 2.74 -15.25 5.15
CA GLY A 172 3.63 -16.38 5.20
C GLY A 172 3.89 -16.88 3.77
N GLU A 173 4.63 -16.11 2.98
CA GLU A 173 5.67 -16.66 2.13
C GLU A 173 6.53 -17.47 3.08
N THR A 174 6.10 -18.70 3.24
CA THR A 174 6.94 -19.83 3.54
C THR A 174 7.98 -19.80 2.43
N ARG A 175 9.00 -18.94 2.58
CA ARG A 175 10.19 -19.03 1.75
C ARG A 175 10.71 -20.40 2.11
N VAL A 176 10.38 -21.37 1.27
CA VAL A 176 11.03 -22.67 1.27
C VAL A 176 12.50 -22.30 1.03
N SER A 177 13.24 -22.19 2.13
CA SER A 177 14.67 -22.04 2.07
C SER A 177 15.14 -23.34 1.43
N VAL A 178 15.34 -23.30 0.12
CA VAL A 178 16.13 -24.31 -0.56
C VAL A 178 17.54 -24.06 -0.04
N VAL A 179 17.85 -24.65 1.10
CA VAL A 179 19.22 -24.73 1.59
C VAL A 179 19.96 -25.45 0.46
N PRO A 180 20.93 -24.79 -0.20
CA PRO A 180 21.75 -25.48 -1.17
C PRO A 180 22.50 -26.57 -0.39
N MET A 181 22.02 -27.81 -0.49
CA MET A 181 22.83 -28.96 -0.12
C MET A 181 24.03 -28.89 -1.04
N GLY A 182 25.17 -28.47 -0.47
CA GLY A 182 26.40 -28.25 -1.20
C GLY A 182 26.67 -29.44 -2.10
N THR A 183 26.72 -29.18 -3.41
CA THR A 183 27.36 -30.02 -4.45
C THR A 183 27.45 -31.51 -4.12
N GLY A 184 26.29 -32.13 -3.91
CA GLY A 184 26.10 -33.56 -3.90
C GLY A 184 24.91 -33.83 -4.81
N ALA A 185 25.18 -34.00 -6.10
CA ALA A 185 24.15 -34.23 -7.11
C ALA A 185 23.30 -35.45 -6.74
N ALA A 186 22.05 -35.20 -6.34
CA ALA A 186 20.98 -36.19 -6.38
C ALA A 186 19.77 -35.52 -7.01
N ILE A 187 19.65 -35.68 -8.34
CA ILE A 187 18.41 -35.38 -9.06
C ILE A 187 17.42 -36.46 -8.64
N VAL A 188 16.54 -36.15 -7.70
CA VAL A 188 15.35 -36.96 -7.45
C VAL A 188 14.23 -36.37 -8.28
N GLY A 189 14.09 -36.88 -9.51
CA GLY A 189 12.91 -36.63 -10.33
C GLY A 189 11.70 -37.31 -9.68
N SER A 190 10.65 -36.54 -9.42
CA SER A 190 9.33 -37.10 -9.14
C SER A 190 8.50 -36.92 -10.41
N PHE A 191 8.05 -38.04 -10.97
CA PHE A 191 6.99 -38.10 -11.97
C PHE A 191 5.65 -37.75 -11.34
#